data_AF-A0A948KIX8-F1
#
_entry.id   AF-A0A948KIX8-F1
#
_cell.length_a   1.000
_cell.length_b   1.000
_cell.length_c   1.000
_cell.angle_alpha   90.00
_cell.angle_beta   90.00
_cell.angle_gamma   90.00
#
_symmetry.space_group_name_H-M   'P 1'
#
loop_
_entity.id
_entity.type
_entity.pdbx_description
1 polymer ?
#
loop_
_entity_poly.entity_id
_entity_poly.type
_entity_poly.pdbx_seq_one_letter_code
_entity_poly.pdbx_strand_id
1 'polypeptide(L)'
;MPKLRRTFKNIEKDLGNIKQIKGKDVDEFVFALKAEGHTHVHFSDKVRATPVVLSIIKESGIRVDPPEGKKIERIATKDRKIIFSHRRALGDALMFSAGIRDFKLLFPDIKINVDSNQPSIWVNNPYLDTSLKKEDPGVEFYRVGYPAVGNANNTAIHFTTMFLLDMIAITDLHSKLPISLGEFAAAFSNGSVGDPSLGKPEKNPEAREPFISLRKQYKNICENFVRQRGDIHLTEEEKEHNLIKDLYGVDKYWVIAPGGKRDCTSKIWDWRGFQEVIDYFEGRIKFVVIGKSDLLVEKLNNVIDLTDKFNSDVRGIFSLVYNAEGCVAGPSFLMHLAAAMPPRFKKERKPCVSIFGGREPSAWSWYCNQQILHTNGVFSCCDNGGCWTARTHPMQKDPKHNRNLCRNTVKIDDRTVQACMEAITPTDVIMAIDKYYSGDLYKLEKIPVQKPIQVKNAIENIQVSGGKEINLLGNLNSSGGGEQSLVTIAGMLRKDGWKVNLYPWSTVNDRFRDVEVMPRSFKDGLGSSIVPGVPLLFYANDCVWDFVKEGQDVVDRSSSVIVGINYANGSLPKAEWLAKSGKLKAVIFQNEEKKQEFIRDEIGFNGTKKGVEFNGDRNKNIQLL
;
A
#
# COMPACT_ATOMS: atom_id res chain seq x y z
N MET A 1 -63.52 23.68 0.53
CA MET A 1 -64.10 22.52 1.26
C MET A 1 -65.37 21.88 0.68
N PRO A 2 -66.31 22.59 -0.01
CA PRO A 2 -67.55 21.97 -0.48
C PRO A 2 -67.37 20.91 -1.59
N LYS A 3 -66.40 21.09 -2.49
CA LYS A 3 -66.07 20.11 -3.55
C LYS A 3 -65.52 18.79 -2.97
N LEU A 4 -64.68 18.85 -1.94
CA LEU A 4 -64.17 17.65 -1.25
C LEU A 4 -65.31 16.84 -0.60
N ARG A 5 -66.22 17.50 0.15
CA ARG A 5 -67.36 16.84 0.81
C ARG A 5 -68.32 16.14 -0.17
N ARG A 6 -68.46 16.66 -1.40
CA ARG A 6 -69.29 16.04 -2.44
C ARG A 6 -68.63 14.79 -3.05
N THR A 7 -67.30 14.79 -3.15
CA THR A 7 -66.50 13.61 -3.54
C THR A 7 -66.50 12.54 -2.44
N PHE A 8 -66.42 12.93 -1.16
CA PHE A 8 -66.46 12.00 -0.03
C PHE A 8 -67.80 11.27 0.14
N LYS A 9 -68.94 11.95 -0.05
CA LYS A 9 -70.27 11.30 0.01
C LYS A 9 -70.49 10.27 -1.11
N ASN A 10 -69.84 10.44 -2.26
CA ASN A 10 -69.91 9.45 -3.34
C ASN A 10 -69.01 8.24 -3.04
N ILE A 11 -67.82 8.45 -2.45
CA ILE A 11 -66.93 7.37 -2.00
C ILE A 11 -67.58 6.54 -0.87
N GLU A 12 -68.25 7.16 0.10
CA GLU A 12 -69.00 6.48 1.15
C GLU A 12 -70.11 5.57 0.59
N LYS A 13 -70.80 6.03 -0.47
CA LYS A 13 -71.87 5.27 -1.12
C LYS A 13 -71.34 4.06 -1.90
N ASP A 14 -70.12 4.15 -2.44
CA ASP A 14 -69.46 3.06 -3.17
C ASP A 14 -68.77 2.05 -2.23
N LEU A 15 -68.35 2.46 -1.03
CA LEU A 15 -67.73 1.60 -0.01
C LEU A 15 -68.73 0.72 0.76
N GLY A 16 -70.01 1.10 0.82
CA GLY A 16 -71.04 0.43 1.63
C GLY A 16 -71.37 -1.04 1.26
N ASN A 17 -70.78 -1.58 0.19
CA ASN A 17 -71.01 -2.96 -0.27
C ASN A 17 -69.73 -3.84 -0.31
N ILE A 18 -68.62 -3.37 0.28
CA ILE A 18 -67.31 -4.05 0.18
C ILE A 18 -67.07 -4.94 1.40
N LYS A 19 -66.84 -6.24 1.19
CA LYS A 19 -66.57 -7.22 2.26
C LYS A 19 -65.07 -7.54 2.48
N GLN A 20 -64.19 -7.32 1.50
CA GLN A 20 -62.73 -7.60 1.60
C GLN A 20 -61.92 -6.86 0.52
N ILE A 21 -60.64 -6.52 0.79
CA ILE A 21 -59.70 -5.84 -0.15
C ILE A 21 -58.38 -6.63 -0.21
N LYS A 22 -57.80 -6.82 -1.40
CA LYS A 22 -56.45 -7.41 -1.64
C LYS A 22 -55.63 -6.49 -2.55
N GLY A 23 -54.33 -6.31 -2.30
CA GLY A 23 -53.47 -5.37 -3.04
C GLY A 23 -52.48 -6.02 -4.02
N LYS A 24 -52.29 -5.41 -5.20
CA LYS A 24 -51.19 -5.68 -6.17
C LYS A 24 -50.67 -4.36 -6.77
N ASP A 25 -49.50 -4.38 -7.40
CA ASP A 25 -48.62 -3.25 -7.79
C ASP A 25 -49.22 -2.14 -8.69
N VAL A 26 -48.51 -0.99 -8.84
CA VAL A 26 -49.02 0.40 -9.03
C VAL A 26 -48.54 1.10 -10.32
N ASP A 27 -49.36 2.01 -10.88
CA ASP A 27 -48.98 3.36 -11.40
C ASP A 27 -50.21 4.32 -11.34
N GLU A 28 -49.98 5.66 -11.38
CA GLU A 28 -50.88 6.77 -10.96
C GLU A 28 -52.39 6.71 -11.34
N PHE A 29 -53.21 7.34 -10.47
CA PHE A 29 -54.69 7.48 -10.44
C PHE A 29 -55.46 6.51 -9.52
N VAL A 30 -56.36 7.07 -8.70
CA VAL A 30 -57.40 6.32 -7.99
C VAL A 30 -58.44 5.88 -9.01
N PHE A 31 -58.26 4.70 -9.61
CA PHE A 31 -59.32 4.02 -10.36
C PHE A 31 -59.91 2.89 -9.51
N ALA A 32 -61.15 3.06 -9.08
CA ALA A 32 -61.96 1.96 -8.59
C ALA A 32 -62.48 1.18 -9.80
N LEU A 33 -61.77 0.14 -10.22
CA LEU A 33 -62.26 -0.79 -11.25
C LEU A 33 -63.06 -1.91 -10.57
N LYS A 34 -64.34 -1.98 -10.92
CA LYS A 34 -65.26 -3.03 -10.48
C LYS A 34 -65.22 -4.16 -11.51
N ALA A 35 -64.54 -5.25 -11.20
CA ALA A 35 -64.61 -6.51 -11.95
C ALA A 35 -64.94 -7.64 -10.97
N GLU A 36 -66.00 -8.39 -11.29
CA GLU A 36 -66.34 -9.70 -10.68
C GLU A 36 -66.20 -9.79 -9.15
N GLY A 37 -66.99 -8.98 -8.43
CA GLY A 37 -67.28 -9.20 -7.00
C GLY A 37 -66.21 -8.78 -6.00
N HIS A 38 -65.13 -8.10 -6.41
CA HIS A 38 -64.11 -7.56 -5.51
C HIS A 38 -63.63 -6.17 -5.96
N THR A 39 -63.14 -5.35 -5.03
CA THR A 39 -62.63 -3.99 -5.30
C THR A 39 -61.14 -3.96 -5.01
N HIS A 40 -60.34 -3.57 -6.00
CA HIS A 40 -58.91 -3.31 -5.82
C HIS A 40 -58.69 -1.84 -5.50
N VAL A 41 -57.93 -1.55 -4.44
CA VAL A 41 -57.53 -0.20 -4.06
C VAL A 41 -56.01 -0.15 -4.13
N HIS A 42 -55.48 0.69 -5.01
CA HIS A 42 -54.04 0.81 -5.26
C HIS A 42 -53.52 2.13 -4.66
N PHE A 43 -52.40 2.07 -3.93
CA PHE A 43 -51.74 3.24 -3.33
C PHE A 43 -50.39 3.46 -3.98
N SER A 44 -49.98 4.71 -4.23
CA SER A 44 -48.60 4.99 -4.65
C SER A 44 -47.61 4.73 -3.51
N ASP A 45 -46.43 4.20 -3.84
CA ASP A 45 -45.33 3.88 -2.91
C ASP A 45 -44.90 5.03 -1.97
N LYS A 46 -45.31 6.27 -2.27
CA LYS A 46 -44.95 7.48 -1.52
C LYS A 46 -45.94 7.88 -0.41
N VAL A 47 -47.07 7.20 -0.28
CA VAL A 47 -48.06 7.52 0.76
C VAL A 47 -48.07 6.44 1.83
N ARG A 48 -47.39 6.69 2.97
CA ARG A 48 -47.75 5.99 4.22
C ARG A 48 -49.23 6.23 4.44
N ALA A 49 -50.04 5.18 4.52
CA ALA A 49 -51.47 5.29 4.79
C ALA A 49 -51.69 6.27 5.95
N THR A 50 -52.22 7.46 5.65
CA THR A 50 -52.42 8.50 6.65
C THR A 50 -53.39 7.98 7.72
N PRO A 51 -53.25 8.37 9.00
CA PRO A 51 -54.11 7.90 10.10
C PRO A 51 -55.61 8.02 9.82
N VAL A 52 -56.01 8.99 8.98
CA VAL A 52 -57.39 9.22 8.51
C VAL A 52 -57.93 8.08 7.62
N VAL A 53 -57.10 7.46 6.79
CA VAL A 53 -57.52 6.33 5.94
C VAL A 53 -57.67 5.06 6.79
N LEU A 54 -56.78 4.88 7.76
CA LEU A 54 -56.83 3.76 8.70
C LEU A 54 -58.02 3.85 9.66
N SER A 55 -58.45 5.05 10.08
CA SER A 55 -59.64 5.23 10.90
C SER A 55 -60.93 4.93 10.14
N ILE A 56 -61.04 5.36 8.88
CA ILE A 56 -62.21 5.07 8.03
C ILE A 56 -62.39 3.57 7.81
N ILE A 57 -61.29 2.85 7.53
CA ILE A 57 -61.33 1.39 7.34
C ILE A 57 -61.73 0.65 8.62
N LYS A 58 -61.25 1.11 9.79
CA LYS A 58 -61.55 0.52 11.10
C LYS A 58 -63.00 0.74 11.52
N GLU A 59 -63.58 1.90 11.22
CA GLU A 59 -64.99 2.22 11.49
C GLU A 59 -65.96 1.51 10.53
N SER A 60 -65.51 1.16 9.32
CA SER A 60 -66.33 0.49 8.30
C SER A 60 -66.46 -1.03 8.50
N GLY A 61 -65.79 -1.62 9.50
CA GLY A 61 -65.83 -3.07 9.76
C GLY A 61 -65.13 -3.93 8.69
N ILE A 62 -64.37 -3.32 7.78
CA ILE A 62 -63.68 -4.00 6.68
C ILE A 62 -62.42 -4.68 7.22
N ARG A 63 -62.33 -6.00 7.08
CA ARG A 63 -61.15 -6.78 7.46
C ARG A 63 -60.03 -6.53 6.44
N VAL A 64 -58.96 -5.87 6.86
CA VAL A 64 -57.73 -5.72 6.08
C VAL A 64 -56.79 -6.85 6.46
N ASP A 65 -56.63 -7.82 5.56
CA ASP A 65 -55.53 -8.76 5.68
C ASP A 65 -54.25 -7.98 5.33
N PRO A 66 -53.20 -8.02 6.18
CA PRO A 66 -51.93 -7.43 5.80
C PRO A 66 -51.50 -8.02 4.45
N PRO A 67 -50.83 -7.27 3.57
CA PRO A 67 -50.31 -7.86 2.35
C PRO A 67 -49.52 -9.10 2.77
N GLU A 68 -49.88 -10.26 2.21
CA GLU A 68 -48.99 -11.41 2.19
C GLU A 68 -47.75 -10.90 1.49
N GLY A 69 -46.79 -10.40 2.27
CA GLY A 69 -45.48 -10.11 1.77
C GLY A 69 -45.06 -11.41 1.12
N LYS A 70 -44.87 -11.41 -0.21
CA LYS A 70 -44.08 -12.45 -0.83
C LYS A 70 -42.88 -12.60 0.09
N LYS A 71 -42.74 -13.75 0.75
CA LYS A 71 -41.46 -14.10 1.34
C LYS A 71 -40.51 -14.01 0.17
N ILE A 72 -39.74 -12.92 0.10
CA ILE A 72 -38.67 -12.81 -0.86
C ILE A 72 -37.73 -13.91 -0.40
N GLU A 73 -37.74 -15.04 -1.12
CA GLU A 73 -36.87 -16.15 -0.80
C GLU A 73 -35.45 -15.63 -0.90
N ARG A 74 -34.79 -15.49 0.26
CA ARG A 74 -33.37 -15.20 0.34
C ARG A 74 -32.68 -16.32 -0.45
N ILE A 75 -32.06 -15.97 -1.56
CA ILE A 75 -31.42 -16.95 -2.45
C ILE A 75 -30.33 -17.69 -1.67
N ALA A 76 -30.18 -18.99 -1.93
CA ALA A 76 -29.06 -19.76 -1.40
C ALA A 76 -27.73 -19.11 -1.83
N THR A 77 -26.84 -18.84 -0.88
CA THR A 77 -25.49 -18.29 -1.13
C THR A 77 -24.56 -19.27 -1.85
N LYS A 78 -24.88 -20.56 -1.74
CA LYS A 78 -24.21 -21.67 -2.39
C LYS A 78 -24.32 -21.47 -3.90
N ASP A 79 -23.18 -21.28 -4.58
CA ASP A 79 -23.01 -21.13 -6.04
C ASP A 79 -22.89 -19.70 -6.60
N ARG A 80 -23.04 -18.65 -5.77
CA ARG A 80 -22.78 -17.28 -6.24
C ARG A 80 -21.29 -17.04 -6.49
N LYS A 81 -20.98 -16.35 -7.58
CA LYS A 81 -19.62 -15.99 -8.00
C LYS A 81 -19.57 -14.49 -8.23
N ILE A 82 -18.71 -13.79 -7.49
CA ILE A 82 -18.67 -12.32 -7.50
C ILE A 82 -17.24 -11.84 -7.77
N ILE A 83 -17.10 -10.82 -8.60
CA ILE A 83 -15.87 -10.04 -8.76
C ILE A 83 -16.11 -8.63 -8.28
N PHE A 84 -15.37 -8.23 -7.25
CA PHE A 84 -15.36 -6.85 -6.75
C PHE A 84 -14.21 -6.06 -7.39
N SER A 85 -14.52 -4.91 -7.99
CA SER A 85 -13.56 -4.04 -8.68
C SER A 85 -13.29 -2.77 -7.88
N HIS A 86 -12.00 -2.46 -7.68
CA HIS A 86 -11.56 -1.20 -7.08
C HIS A 86 -10.18 -0.80 -7.62
N ARG A 87 -10.08 0.40 -8.22
CA ARG A 87 -8.88 0.88 -8.92
C ARG A 87 -8.43 2.26 -8.41
N ARG A 88 -7.86 2.28 -7.20
CA ARG A 88 -7.38 3.51 -6.54
C ARG A 88 -5.92 3.39 -6.12
N ALA A 89 -5.48 4.27 -5.21
CA ALA A 89 -4.12 4.27 -4.70
C ALA A 89 -3.82 3.01 -3.87
N LEU A 90 -2.54 2.73 -3.67
CA LEU A 90 -2.07 1.54 -2.95
C LEU A 90 -2.65 1.41 -1.53
N GLY A 91 -2.78 2.53 -0.80
CA GLY A 91 -3.45 2.58 0.51
C GLY A 91 -4.92 2.17 0.46
N ASP A 92 -5.67 2.71 -0.51
CA ASP A 92 -7.09 2.39 -0.69
C ASP A 92 -7.29 0.91 -1.06
N ALA A 93 -6.44 0.37 -1.94
CA ALA A 93 -6.46 -1.05 -2.30
C ALA A 93 -6.16 -1.96 -1.09
N LEU A 94 -5.23 -1.54 -0.22
CA LEU A 94 -4.99 -2.23 1.05
C LEU A 94 -6.23 -2.17 1.97
N MET A 95 -6.97 -1.08 2.02
CA MET A 95 -8.21 -1.01 2.82
C MET A 95 -9.35 -1.82 2.21
N PHE A 96 -9.42 -1.87 0.89
CA PHE A 96 -10.37 -2.73 0.15
C PHE A 96 -10.17 -4.22 0.47
N SER A 97 -8.94 -4.68 0.71
CA SER A 97 -8.68 -6.07 1.14
C SER A 97 -9.37 -6.44 2.46
N ALA A 98 -9.55 -5.48 3.38
CA ALA A 98 -10.31 -5.70 4.61
C ALA A 98 -11.78 -5.97 4.30
N GLY A 99 -12.39 -5.20 3.38
CA GLY A 99 -13.75 -5.42 2.92
C GLY A 99 -13.95 -6.83 2.35
N ILE A 100 -12.99 -7.33 1.56
CA ILE A 100 -13.04 -8.69 1.00
C ILE A 100 -13.00 -9.75 2.10
N ARG A 101 -12.04 -9.65 3.02
CA ARG A 101 -11.96 -10.55 4.19
C ARG A 101 -13.29 -10.59 4.92
N ASP A 102 -13.82 -9.42 5.24
CA ASP A 102 -14.99 -9.30 6.10
C ASP A 102 -16.28 -9.73 5.39
N PHE A 103 -16.41 -9.46 4.09
CA PHE A 103 -17.50 -9.96 3.27
C PHE A 103 -17.44 -11.50 3.17
N LYS A 104 -16.25 -12.08 3.02
CA LYS A 104 -16.07 -13.54 2.98
C LYS A 104 -16.35 -14.21 4.33
N LEU A 105 -16.08 -13.53 5.44
CA LEU A 105 -16.49 -13.99 6.78
C LEU A 105 -18.02 -13.97 6.94
N LEU A 106 -18.71 -12.99 6.35
CA LEU A 106 -20.18 -12.90 6.31
C LEU A 106 -20.81 -13.96 5.41
N PHE A 107 -20.21 -14.21 4.26
CA PHE A 107 -20.76 -15.06 3.20
C PHE A 107 -19.73 -16.09 2.73
N PRO A 108 -19.40 -17.10 3.56
CA PRO A 108 -18.33 -18.05 3.28
C PRO A 108 -18.56 -18.89 2.01
N ASP A 109 -19.82 -19.12 1.61
CA ASP A 109 -20.16 -19.93 0.43
C ASP A 109 -20.05 -19.18 -0.89
N ILE A 110 -20.02 -17.83 -0.88
CA ILE A 110 -19.92 -17.03 -2.10
C ILE A 110 -18.47 -17.06 -2.60
N LYS A 111 -18.24 -17.50 -3.83
CA LYS A 111 -16.91 -17.45 -4.45
C LYS A 111 -16.60 -16.01 -4.88
N ILE A 112 -15.42 -15.52 -4.52
CA ILE A 112 -15.05 -14.12 -4.74
C ILE A 112 -13.72 -14.05 -5.47
N ASN A 113 -13.60 -13.14 -6.43
CA ASN A 113 -12.33 -12.66 -6.94
C ASN A 113 -12.33 -11.11 -6.97
N VAL A 114 -11.21 -10.50 -7.36
CA VAL A 114 -11.06 -9.04 -7.39
C VAL A 114 -10.49 -8.54 -8.71
N ASP A 115 -10.93 -7.35 -9.13
CA ASP A 115 -10.32 -6.56 -10.22
C ASP A 115 -9.68 -5.30 -9.62
N SER A 116 -8.35 -5.32 -9.51
CA SER A 116 -7.57 -4.27 -8.84
C SER A 116 -6.32 -3.91 -9.63
N ASN A 117 -5.93 -2.64 -9.59
CA ASN A 117 -4.68 -2.15 -10.18
C ASN A 117 -3.46 -2.32 -9.25
N GLN A 118 -3.61 -3.02 -8.13
CA GLN A 118 -2.56 -3.25 -7.13
C GLN A 118 -2.42 -4.75 -6.84
N PRO A 119 -1.92 -5.56 -7.79
CA PRO A 119 -1.90 -7.03 -7.69
C PRO A 119 -1.12 -7.54 -6.47
N SER A 120 -0.05 -6.84 -6.05
CA SER A 120 0.80 -7.24 -4.92
C SER A 120 0.06 -7.32 -3.57
N ILE A 121 -1.08 -6.63 -3.43
CA ILE A 121 -1.92 -6.68 -2.22
C ILE A 121 -2.58 -8.07 -2.07
N TRP A 122 -2.86 -8.73 -3.18
CA TRP A 122 -3.71 -9.93 -3.24
C TRP A 122 -2.94 -11.25 -3.29
N VAL A 123 -1.62 -11.18 -3.38
CA VAL A 123 -0.74 -12.36 -3.37
C VAL A 123 -0.99 -13.16 -2.08
N ASN A 124 -1.18 -14.48 -2.23
CA ASN A 124 -1.48 -15.44 -1.16
C ASN A 124 -2.79 -15.20 -0.39
N ASN A 125 -3.73 -14.41 -0.93
CA ASN A 125 -4.99 -14.15 -0.24
C ASN A 125 -5.91 -15.41 -0.27
N PRO A 126 -6.26 -15.99 0.89
CA PRO A 126 -7.00 -17.26 0.97
C PRO A 126 -8.49 -17.11 0.66
N TYR A 127 -8.99 -15.89 0.53
CA TYR A 127 -10.41 -15.62 0.28
C TYR A 127 -10.76 -15.58 -1.21
N LEU A 128 -9.75 -15.54 -2.09
CA LEU A 128 -9.93 -15.35 -3.51
C LEU A 128 -9.92 -16.67 -4.28
N ASP A 129 -10.87 -16.80 -5.20
CA ASP A 129 -10.86 -17.79 -6.28
C ASP A 129 -10.36 -17.12 -7.55
N THR A 130 -9.04 -17.14 -7.78
CA THR A 130 -8.40 -16.44 -8.91
C THR A 130 -8.73 -17.03 -10.27
N SER A 131 -9.40 -18.20 -10.31
CA SER A 131 -9.88 -18.81 -11.54
C SER A 131 -11.06 -18.03 -12.14
N LEU A 132 -11.87 -17.37 -11.30
CA LEU A 132 -13.02 -16.59 -11.76
C LEU A 132 -12.61 -15.42 -12.66
N LYS A 133 -13.21 -15.35 -13.84
CA LYS A 133 -13.09 -14.26 -14.81
C LYS A 133 -14.40 -13.50 -14.93
N LYS A 134 -14.30 -12.24 -15.35
CA LYS A 134 -15.46 -11.36 -15.48
C LYS A 134 -16.41 -11.83 -16.59
N GLU A 135 -15.86 -12.54 -17.57
CA GLU A 135 -16.56 -13.04 -18.76
C GLU A 135 -17.25 -14.39 -18.50
N ASP A 136 -16.99 -15.03 -17.35
CA ASP A 136 -17.55 -16.34 -17.04
C ASP A 136 -19.08 -16.26 -16.83
N PRO A 137 -19.86 -17.23 -17.35
CA PRO A 137 -21.30 -17.27 -17.16
C PRO A 137 -21.69 -17.26 -15.67
N GLY A 138 -22.60 -16.35 -15.31
CA GLY A 138 -23.13 -16.22 -13.95
C GLY A 138 -22.21 -15.53 -12.95
N VAL A 139 -21.09 -14.92 -13.39
CA VAL A 139 -20.26 -14.08 -12.54
C VAL A 139 -20.86 -12.68 -12.43
N GLU A 140 -21.13 -12.26 -11.19
CA GLU A 140 -21.57 -10.90 -10.86
C GLU A 140 -20.35 -9.99 -10.79
N PHE A 141 -20.43 -8.78 -11.37
CA PHE A 141 -19.33 -7.81 -11.36
C PHE A 141 -19.76 -6.50 -10.75
N TYR A 142 -19.12 -6.09 -9.65
CA TYR A 142 -19.48 -4.90 -8.91
C TYR A 142 -18.30 -3.97 -8.70
N ARG A 143 -18.51 -2.67 -8.96
CA ARG A 143 -17.54 -1.63 -8.61
C ARG A 143 -17.78 -1.20 -7.17
N VAL A 144 -16.76 -1.33 -6.33
CA VAL A 144 -16.84 -1.02 -4.91
C VAL A 144 -16.11 0.29 -4.64
N GLY A 145 -16.74 1.15 -3.84
CA GLY A 145 -16.17 2.37 -3.31
C GLY A 145 -16.25 2.43 -1.79
N TYR A 146 -16.18 3.65 -1.28
CA TYR A 146 -16.29 4.00 0.13
C TYR A 146 -17.11 5.30 0.25
N PRO A 147 -18.40 5.28 -0.17
CA PRO A 147 -19.18 6.49 -0.40
C PRO A 147 -19.34 7.37 0.85
N ALA A 148 -19.27 6.77 2.05
CA ALA A 148 -19.36 7.50 3.31
C ALA A 148 -18.14 8.39 3.64
N VAL A 149 -17.10 8.45 2.78
CA VAL A 149 -16.08 9.51 2.84
C VAL A 149 -16.68 10.91 2.82
N GLY A 150 -17.79 11.09 2.09
CA GLY A 150 -18.52 12.37 2.06
C GLY A 150 -19.15 12.74 3.40
N ASN A 151 -19.26 11.79 4.34
CA ASN A 151 -19.83 11.99 5.66
C ASN A 151 -18.80 11.85 6.80
N ALA A 152 -17.52 11.69 6.49
CA ALA A 152 -16.48 11.39 7.46
C ALA A 152 -16.31 12.43 8.59
N ASN A 153 -16.74 13.67 8.39
CA ASN A 153 -16.74 14.69 9.45
C ASN A 153 -17.90 14.52 10.44
N ASN A 154 -19.00 13.87 10.05
CA ASN A 154 -20.21 13.76 10.86
C ASN A 154 -20.39 12.37 11.49
N THR A 155 -19.49 11.42 11.22
CA THR A 155 -19.59 10.05 11.72
C THR A 155 -18.23 9.42 11.96
N ALA A 156 -18.16 8.51 12.93
CA ALA A 156 -16.98 7.69 13.20
C ALA A 156 -17.15 6.29 12.58
N ILE A 157 -17.05 6.20 11.25
CA ILE A 157 -16.97 4.91 10.55
C ILE A 157 -15.58 4.78 9.96
N HIS A 158 -14.86 3.73 10.35
CA HIS A 158 -13.52 3.49 9.87
C HIS A 158 -13.53 3.18 8.35
N PHE A 159 -12.51 3.67 7.65
CA PHE A 159 -12.35 3.57 6.20
C PHE A 159 -12.52 2.13 5.66
N THR A 160 -12.01 1.12 6.37
CA THR A 160 -12.19 -0.29 5.99
C THR A 160 -13.64 -0.75 6.02
N THR A 161 -14.42 -0.30 7.01
CA THR A 161 -15.82 -0.71 7.19
C THR A 161 -16.68 -0.21 6.04
N MET A 162 -16.34 0.93 5.44
CA MET A 162 -17.10 1.50 4.32
C MET A 162 -17.09 0.62 3.07
N PHE A 163 -15.96 -0.03 2.78
CA PHE A 163 -15.89 -0.99 1.68
C PHE A 163 -16.86 -2.14 1.88
N LEU A 164 -16.94 -2.68 3.10
CA LEU A 164 -17.88 -3.75 3.42
C LEU A 164 -19.33 -3.29 3.28
N LEU A 165 -19.67 -2.11 3.81
CA LEU A 165 -21.02 -1.57 3.71
C LEU A 165 -21.45 -1.40 2.25
N ASP A 166 -20.56 -0.89 1.40
CA ASP A 166 -20.83 -0.74 -0.03
C ASP A 166 -20.98 -2.10 -0.72
N MET A 167 -20.11 -3.08 -0.43
CA MET A 167 -20.23 -4.44 -0.95
C MET A 167 -21.57 -5.09 -0.58
N ILE A 168 -22.01 -4.98 0.68
CA ILE A 168 -23.30 -5.53 1.12
C ILE A 168 -24.43 -4.80 0.39
N ALA A 169 -24.39 -3.47 0.35
CA ALA A 169 -25.45 -2.66 -0.26
C ALA A 169 -25.64 -2.97 -1.74
N ILE A 170 -24.56 -2.94 -2.53
CA ILE A 170 -24.64 -3.19 -3.97
C ILE A 170 -25.04 -4.64 -4.27
N THR A 171 -24.50 -5.60 -3.51
CA THR A 171 -24.82 -7.02 -3.72
C THR A 171 -26.27 -7.32 -3.38
N ASP A 172 -26.77 -6.82 -2.23
CA ASP A 172 -28.16 -7.04 -1.79
C ASP A 172 -29.20 -6.31 -2.65
N LEU A 173 -28.81 -5.20 -3.29
CA LEU A 173 -29.65 -4.47 -4.23
C LEU A 173 -29.98 -5.30 -5.47
N HIS A 174 -29.01 -6.05 -5.99
CA HIS A 174 -29.16 -6.84 -7.20
C HIS A 174 -29.64 -8.27 -6.92
N SER A 175 -29.08 -8.91 -5.91
CA SER A 175 -29.32 -10.32 -5.57
C SER A 175 -29.33 -10.46 -4.05
N LYS A 176 -30.54 -10.56 -3.48
CA LYS A 176 -30.79 -10.50 -2.04
C LYS A 176 -29.84 -11.40 -1.25
N LEU A 177 -29.14 -10.79 -0.29
CA LEU A 177 -28.25 -11.49 0.63
C LEU A 177 -29.07 -12.09 1.79
N PRO A 178 -28.52 -13.11 2.48
CA PRO A 178 -29.15 -13.66 3.68
C PRO A 178 -29.35 -12.66 4.82
N ILE A 179 -28.67 -11.51 4.77
CA ILE A 179 -28.78 -10.41 5.71
C ILE A 179 -28.86 -9.09 4.92
N SER A 180 -29.86 -8.27 5.23
CA SER A 180 -29.94 -6.90 4.71
C SER A 180 -28.93 -5.99 5.38
N LEU A 181 -28.61 -4.85 4.75
CA LEU A 181 -27.72 -3.85 5.35
C LEU A 181 -28.23 -3.35 6.73
N GLY A 182 -29.55 -3.20 6.90
CA GLY A 182 -30.16 -2.80 8.16
C GLY A 182 -30.00 -3.84 9.27
N GLU A 183 -30.20 -5.12 8.94
CA GLU A 183 -29.94 -6.23 9.88
C GLU A 183 -28.45 -6.34 10.22
N PHE A 184 -27.57 -6.15 9.24
CA PHE A 184 -26.13 -6.11 9.47
C PHE A 184 -25.72 -4.97 10.40
N ALA A 185 -26.19 -3.76 10.16
CA ALA A 185 -25.90 -2.59 11.00
C ALA A 185 -26.40 -2.78 12.44
N ALA A 186 -27.56 -3.42 12.62
CA ALA A 186 -28.08 -3.78 13.93
C ALA A 186 -27.19 -4.82 14.63
N ALA A 187 -26.76 -5.87 13.91
CA ALA A 187 -25.84 -6.87 14.45
C ALA A 187 -24.46 -6.28 14.82
N PHE A 188 -23.95 -5.38 13.97
CA PHE A 188 -22.68 -4.68 14.15
C PHE A 188 -22.63 -3.86 15.46
N SER A 189 -23.75 -3.24 15.83
CA SER A 189 -23.84 -2.36 16.99
C SER A 189 -23.72 -3.10 18.34
N ASN A 190 -23.74 -4.44 18.35
CA ASN A 190 -23.72 -5.25 19.58
C ASN A 190 -22.33 -5.81 19.96
N GLY A 191 -21.32 -5.68 19.08
CA GLY A 191 -19.92 -6.05 19.36
C GLY A 191 -19.66 -7.51 19.80
N SER A 192 -18.39 -7.82 20.12
CA SER A 192 -17.99 -9.13 20.68
C SER A 192 -18.30 -9.24 22.18
N VAL A 193 -18.17 -8.12 22.90
CA VAL A 193 -18.47 -7.95 24.32
C VAL A 193 -19.78 -7.16 24.44
N GLY A 194 -20.88 -7.74 23.96
CA GLY A 194 -22.20 -7.11 24.11
C GLY A 194 -22.52 -6.80 25.57
N ASP A 195 -23.38 -5.80 25.80
CA ASP A 195 -23.80 -5.43 27.15
C ASP A 195 -24.37 -6.67 27.89
N PRO A 196 -23.76 -7.10 29.02
CA PRO A 196 -24.21 -8.27 29.77
C PRO A 196 -25.67 -8.18 30.25
N SER A 197 -26.23 -6.95 30.33
CA SER A 197 -27.60 -6.67 30.74
C SER A 197 -28.63 -6.79 29.61
N LEU A 198 -28.22 -6.53 28.35
CA LEU A 198 -29.05 -6.63 27.13
C LEU A 198 -28.88 -7.98 26.40
N GLY A 199 -28.22 -8.96 27.04
CA GLY A 199 -27.71 -10.16 26.36
C GLY A 199 -28.20 -11.50 26.90
N LYS A 200 -29.20 -11.50 27.79
CA LYS A 200 -29.70 -12.73 28.45
C LYS A 200 -31.19 -12.91 28.14
N PRO A 201 -31.54 -13.47 26.97
CA PRO A 201 -32.94 -13.73 26.64
C PRO A 201 -33.59 -14.70 27.64
N GLU A 202 -32.80 -15.52 28.34
CA GLU A 202 -33.30 -16.39 29.42
C GLU A 202 -33.70 -15.61 30.69
N LYS A 203 -33.22 -14.37 30.85
CA LYS A 203 -33.54 -13.51 32.00
C LYS A 203 -34.66 -12.51 31.76
N ASN A 204 -34.95 -12.18 30.49
CA ASN A 204 -36.04 -11.27 30.09
C ASN A 204 -36.78 -11.84 28.85
N PRO A 205 -37.55 -12.92 28.98
CA PRO A 205 -38.20 -13.61 27.85
C PRO A 205 -39.25 -12.76 27.12
N GLU A 206 -39.79 -11.73 27.77
CA GLU A 206 -40.70 -10.74 27.21
C GLU A 206 -40.01 -9.64 26.38
N ALA A 207 -38.68 -9.50 26.50
CA ALA A 207 -37.93 -8.49 25.79
C ALA A 207 -37.88 -8.83 24.28
N ARG A 208 -38.50 -7.99 23.46
CA ARG A 208 -38.48 -8.10 21.98
C ARG A 208 -37.19 -7.51 21.41
N GLU A 209 -36.05 -7.98 21.89
CA GLU A 209 -34.74 -7.45 21.51
C GLU A 209 -34.22 -8.11 20.22
N PRO A 210 -34.20 -7.40 19.08
CA PRO A 210 -33.71 -7.96 17.81
C PRO A 210 -32.19 -8.25 17.84
N PHE A 211 -31.47 -7.71 18.82
CA PHE A 211 -30.02 -7.75 18.92
C PHE A 211 -29.45 -9.10 19.38
N ILE A 212 -30.26 -9.91 20.07
CA ILE A 212 -29.82 -11.18 20.65
C ILE A 212 -29.84 -12.31 19.61
N SER A 213 -30.86 -12.37 18.75
CA SER A 213 -31.01 -13.42 17.73
C SER A 213 -29.93 -13.35 16.65
N LEU A 214 -29.57 -12.14 16.22
CA LEU A 214 -28.53 -11.91 15.20
C LEU A 214 -27.12 -12.24 15.72
N ARG A 215 -26.82 -11.99 17.00
CA ARG A 215 -25.49 -12.31 17.58
C ARG A 215 -25.18 -13.81 17.55
N LYS A 216 -26.16 -14.67 17.85
CA LYS A 216 -25.99 -16.13 17.79
C LYS A 216 -25.73 -16.61 16.36
N GLN A 217 -26.44 -16.03 15.39
CA GLN A 217 -26.32 -16.39 13.97
C GLN A 217 -24.98 -15.94 13.36
N TYR A 218 -24.44 -14.79 13.78
CA TYR A 218 -23.23 -14.19 13.21
C TYR A 218 -22.06 -14.15 14.19
N LYS A 219 -22.03 -15.06 15.18
CA LYS A 219 -21.03 -15.11 16.25
C LYS A 219 -19.59 -15.11 15.73
N ASN A 220 -19.31 -15.92 14.70
CA ASN A 220 -17.97 -16.01 14.10
C ASN A 220 -17.49 -14.67 13.54
N ILE A 221 -18.39 -13.87 12.96
CA ILE A 221 -18.08 -12.53 12.49
C ILE A 221 -17.90 -11.65 13.71
N CYS A 222 -18.84 -11.62 14.67
CA CYS A 222 -18.70 -10.77 15.87
C CYS A 222 -17.38 -11.02 16.64
N GLU A 223 -16.86 -12.26 16.67
CA GLU A 223 -15.61 -12.63 17.33
C GLU A 223 -14.34 -12.30 16.50
N ASN A 224 -14.42 -12.38 15.17
CA ASN A 224 -13.26 -12.17 14.28
C ASN A 224 -13.23 -10.77 13.62
N PHE A 225 -14.39 -10.10 13.53
CA PHE A 225 -14.67 -8.81 12.90
C PHE A 225 -14.53 -7.69 13.91
N VAL A 226 -13.29 -7.42 14.28
CA VAL A 226 -12.86 -6.19 14.99
C VAL A 226 -11.54 -5.66 14.44
N ARG A 227 -11.10 -6.18 13.28
CA ARG A 227 -9.84 -5.79 12.66
C ARG A 227 -10.08 -4.64 11.69
N GLN A 228 -10.21 -3.42 12.21
CA GLN A 228 -10.17 -2.18 11.43
C GLN A 228 -8.77 -2.03 10.84
N ARG A 229 -8.40 -2.82 9.82
CA ARG A 229 -7.10 -2.81 9.14
C ARG A 229 -7.14 -3.67 7.88
N GLY A 230 -6.25 -3.35 6.94
CA GLY A 230 -6.02 -4.14 5.74
C GLY A 230 -5.69 -5.59 6.03
N ASP A 231 -5.84 -6.44 5.02
CA ASP A 231 -5.64 -7.87 5.10
C ASP A 231 -4.60 -8.33 4.06
N ILE A 232 -3.41 -8.71 4.54
CA ILE A 232 -2.28 -9.13 3.72
C ILE A 232 -1.75 -10.47 4.21
N HIS A 233 -1.19 -11.23 3.28
CA HIS A 233 -0.73 -12.61 3.50
C HIS A 233 0.72 -12.72 3.02
N LEU A 234 1.65 -12.85 3.97
CA LEU A 234 3.09 -12.98 3.69
C LEU A 234 3.47 -14.47 3.72
N THR A 235 4.36 -14.88 2.81
CA THR A 235 5.04 -16.19 2.88
C THR A 235 6.05 -16.22 4.02
N GLU A 236 6.54 -17.41 4.38
CA GLU A 236 7.65 -17.51 5.34
C GLU A 236 8.94 -16.89 4.79
N GLU A 237 9.23 -17.07 3.50
CA GLU A 237 10.37 -16.42 2.83
C GLU A 237 10.32 -14.88 2.97
N GLU A 238 9.15 -14.27 2.76
CA GLU A 238 8.98 -12.82 2.91
C GLU A 238 9.15 -12.35 4.36
N LYS A 239 8.82 -13.19 5.33
CA LYS A 239 9.01 -12.89 6.76
C LYS A 239 10.49 -12.99 7.14
N GLU A 240 11.19 -13.99 6.62
CA GLU A 240 12.62 -14.25 6.88
C GLU A 240 13.52 -13.27 6.15
N HIS A 241 13.10 -12.77 4.98
CA HIS A 241 13.88 -11.81 4.20
C HIS A 241 13.97 -10.44 4.88
N ASN A 242 15.16 -10.13 5.41
CA ASN A 242 15.45 -8.85 6.06
C ASN A 242 16.58 -8.11 5.33
N LEU A 243 16.21 -7.41 4.25
CA LEU A 243 17.10 -6.58 3.43
C LEU A 243 18.05 -5.69 4.25
N ILE A 244 17.54 -5.11 5.35
CA ILE A 244 18.30 -4.16 6.18
C ILE A 244 19.37 -4.89 6.99
N LYS A 245 19.03 -6.02 7.60
CA LYS A 245 19.99 -6.87 8.30
C LYS A 245 21.03 -7.43 7.32
N ASP A 246 20.59 -7.93 6.18
CA ASP A 246 21.45 -8.60 5.20
C ASP A 246 22.49 -7.64 4.59
N LEU A 247 22.07 -6.41 4.25
CA LEU A 247 22.93 -5.45 3.56
C LEU A 247 23.65 -4.46 4.49
N TYR A 248 23.06 -4.15 5.65
CA TYR A 248 23.56 -3.11 6.55
C TYR A 248 23.95 -3.61 7.93
N GLY A 249 23.68 -4.89 8.27
CA GLY A 249 23.96 -5.44 9.60
C GLY A 249 23.01 -4.95 10.69
N VAL A 250 21.99 -4.17 10.32
CA VAL A 250 21.09 -3.52 11.28
C VAL A 250 19.90 -4.42 11.55
N ASP A 251 19.83 -4.95 12.77
CA ASP A 251 18.73 -5.84 13.19
C ASP A 251 17.42 -5.09 13.46
N LYS A 252 17.51 -3.88 14.02
CA LYS A 252 16.38 -3.10 14.52
C LYS A 252 16.38 -1.71 13.92
N TYR A 253 15.28 -1.35 13.27
CA TYR A 253 15.12 -0.07 12.58
C TYR A 253 13.67 0.36 12.52
N TRP A 254 13.44 1.65 12.29
CA TRP A 254 12.13 2.22 12.00
C TRP A 254 12.03 2.63 10.54
N VAL A 255 10.85 2.46 9.93
CA VAL A 255 10.60 2.87 8.55
C VAL A 255 9.85 4.19 8.52
N ILE A 256 10.31 5.14 7.70
CA ILE A 256 9.67 6.44 7.54
C ILE A 256 9.30 6.71 6.08
N ALA A 257 8.19 7.40 5.88
CA ALA A 257 7.75 7.90 4.59
C ALA A 257 7.53 9.42 4.68
N PRO A 258 8.61 10.22 4.60
CA PRO A 258 8.55 11.66 4.88
C PRO A 258 7.89 12.47 3.76
N GLY A 259 7.73 11.88 2.57
CA GLY A 259 7.20 12.59 1.42
C GLY A 259 5.71 12.40 1.16
N GLY A 260 5.25 13.03 0.08
CA GLY A 260 3.86 12.91 -0.35
C GLY A 260 3.59 13.39 -1.76
N LYS A 261 2.34 13.18 -2.20
CA LYS A 261 1.94 13.48 -3.57
C LYS A 261 1.70 14.97 -3.79
N ARG A 262 2.05 15.44 -4.99
CA ARG A 262 1.83 16.83 -5.43
C ARG A 262 0.35 17.23 -5.52
N ASP A 263 -0.57 16.27 -5.67
CA ASP A 263 -2.01 16.53 -5.68
C ASP A 263 -2.59 16.77 -4.27
N CYS A 264 -1.83 16.42 -3.22
CA CYS A 264 -2.28 16.48 -1.84
C CYS A 264 -1.14 16.92 -0.90
N THR A 265 -0.62 18.13 -1.10
CA THR A 265 0.47 18.66 -0.26
C THR A 265 0.02 18.93 1.17
N SER A 266 -1.28 19.14 1.41
CA SER A 266 -1.88 19.47 2.71
C SER A 266 -1.70 18.42 3.81
N LYS A 267 -1.22 17.22 3.46
CA LYS A 267 -0.97 16.12 4.41
C LYS A 267 0.51 15.72 4.53
N ILE A 268 1.41 16.59 4.10
CA ILE A 268 2.86 16.36 4.16
C ILE A 268 3.40 17.13 5.36
N TRP A 269 3.94 16.40 6.34
CA TRP A 269 4.66 17.01 7.46
C TRP A 269 6.05 17.45 6.99
N ASP A 270 6.56 18.56 7.53
CA ASP A 270 7.82 19.13 7.05
C ASP A 270 9.00 18.17 7.33
N TRP A 271 9.87 18.00 6.33
CA TRP A 271 11.00 17.08 6.40
C TRP A 271 11.99 17.42 7.52
N ARG A 272 12.10 18.69 7.92
CA ARG A 272 12.98 19.12 9.02
C ARG A 272 12.55 18.47 10.33
N GLY A 273 11.24 18.33 10.54
CA GLY A 273 10.73 17.64 11.72
C GLY A 273 11.11 16.17 11.73
N PHE A 274 11.13 15.49 10.57
CA PHE A 274 11.68 14.15 10.47
C PHE A 274 13.18 14.12 10.78
N GLN A 275 13.95 15.10 10.30
CA GLN A 275 15.39 15.18 10.56
C GLN A 275 15.68 15.33 12.06
N GLU A 276 14.97 16.21 12.77
CA GLU A 276 15.13 16.38 14.22
C GLU A 276 14.80 15.10 15.01
N VAL A 277 13.78 14.35 14.58
CA VAL A 277 13.46 13.04 15.18
C VAL A 277 14.60 12.04 14.94
N ILE A 278 15.15 12.00 13.72
CA ILE A 278 16.28 11.12 13.38
C ILE A 278 17.50 11.46 14.23
N ASP A 279 17.85 12.74 14.33
CA ASP A 279 19.01 13.23 15.07
C ASP A 279 18.86 12.93 16.57
N TYR A 280 17.68 13.14 17.15
CA TYR A 280 17.41 12.80 18.54
C TYR A 280 17.70 11.32 18.84
N PHE A 281 17.27 10.42 17.95
CA PHE A 281 17.41 8.98 18.13
C PHE A 281 18.73 8.40 17.59
N GLU A 282 19.68 9.24 17.18
CA GLU A 282 20.99 8.79 16.72
C GLU A 282 21.67 7.88 17.75
N GLY A 283 22.24 6.76 17.27
CA GLY A 283 22.84 5.73 18.12
C GLY A 283 21.85 4.85 18.91
N ARG A 284 20.54 5.15 18.86
CA ARG A 284 19.48 4.41 19.57
C ARG A 284 18.48 3.74 18.63
N ILE A 285 18.11 4.39 17.54
CA ILE A 285 17.22 3.85 16.50
C ILE A 285 17.81 4.19 15.13
N LYS A 286 17.92 3.20 14.25
CA LYS A 286 18.23 3.46 12.84
C LYS A 286 16.94 3.68 12.06
N PHE A 287 16.89 4.72 11.23
CA PHE A 287 15.76 4.98 10.35
C PHE A 287 16.04 4.56 8.91
N VAL A 288 15.00 4.05 8.26
CA VAL A 288 14.97 3.67 6.85
C VAL A 288 13.94 4.52 6.14
N VAL A 289 14.36 5.28 5.13
CA VAL A 289 13.46 6.09 4.30
C VAL A 289 12.93 5.25 3.16
N ILE A 290 11.61 5.29 2.94
CA ILE A 290 10.98 4.81 1.72
C ILE A 290 10.20 5.93 1.05
N GLY A 291 10.04 5.83 -0.26
CA GLY A 291 9.30 6.80 -1.03
C GLY A 291 9.56 6.64 -2.52
N LYS A 292 9.08 7.62 -3.28
CA LYS A 292 9.42 7.76 -4.69
C LYS A 292 10.01 9.14 -4.92
N SER A 293 11.11 9.22 -5.67
CA SER A 293 11.77 10.50 -5.99
C SER A 293 10.90 11.39 -6.87
N ASP A 294 9.93 10.82 -7.59
CA ASP A 294 8.94 11.57 -8.35
C ASP A 294 7.85 12.20 -7.48
N LEU A 295 7.85 12.00 -6.16
CA LEU A 295 6.97 12.67 -5.19
C LEU A 295 7.69 13.85 -4.53
N LEU A 296 7.04 14.52 -3.58
CA LEU A 296 7.67 15.55 -2.75
C LEU A 296 8.38 14.86 -1.59
N VAL A 297 9.64 14.47 -1.78
CA VAL A 297 10.52 13.87 -0.78
C VAL A 297 11.78 14.71 -0.72
N GLU A 298 12.23 15.01 0.49
CA GLU A 298 13.49 15.72 0.74
C GLU A 298 14.52 14.73 1.27
N LYS A 299 15.80 15.05 1.06
CA LYS A 299 16.88 14.21 1.56
C LYS A 299 17.00 14.35 3.08
N LEU A 300 17.23 13.23 3.74
CA LEU A 300 17.48 13.15 5.17
C LEU A 300 18.87 12.57 5.41
N ASN A 301 19.56 13.07 6.43
CA ASN A 301 20.87 12.60 6.85
C ASN A 301 20.73 11.45 7.84
N ASN A 302 21.79 10.64 7.99
CA ASN A 302 21.88 9.56 8.98
C ASN A 302 20.81 8.45 8.86
N VAL A 303 20.17 8.30 7.70
CA VAL A 303 19.21 7.24 7.38
C VAL A 303 19.79 6.18 6.44
N ILE A 304 19.11 5.04 6.31
CA ILE A 304 19.24 4.16 5.14
C ILE A 304 18.19 4.61 4.13
N ASP A 305 18.61 5.10 2.97
CA ASP A 305 17.69 5.59 1.93
C ASP A 305 17.33 4.47 0.95
N LEU A 306 16.06 4.03 0.98
CA LEU A 306 15.48 3.07 0.03
C LEU A 306 14.45 3.74 -0.89
N THR A 307 14.55 5.05 -1.11
CA THR A 307 13.75 5.77 -2.10
C THR A 307 13.88 5.10 -3.47
N ASP A 308 12.75 4.89 -4.14
CA ASP A 308 12.61 4.18 -5.41
C ASP A 308 12.97 2.68 -5.43
N LYS A 309 13.54 2.10 -4.37
CA LYS A 309 13.91 0.66 -4.33
C LYS A 309 12.71 -0.23 -4.63
N PHE A 310 11.53 0.14 -4.15
CA PHE A 310 10.31 -0.67 -4.22
C PHE A 310 9.32 -0.23 -5.31
N ASN A 311 9.77 0.54 -6.31
CA ASN A 311 8.88 1.03 -7.38
C ASN A 311 8.31 -0.10 -8.25
N SER A 312 9.09 -1.15 -8.48
CA SER A 312 8.69 -2.37 -9.20
C SER A 312 8.45 -3.58 -8.29
N ASP A 313 8.66 -3.43 -6.98
CA ASP A 313 8.52 -4.50 -5.99
C ASP A 313 7.83 -3.98 -4.73
N VAL A 314 6.50 -3.99 -4.75
CA VAL A 314 5.69 -3.60 -3.59
C VAL A 314 5.77 -4.66 -2.47
N ARG A 315 6.04 -5.93 -2.79
CA ARG A 315 6.12 -7.02 -1.79
C ARG A 315 7.37 -6.86 -0.93
N GLY A 316 8.48 -6.38 -1.49
CA GLY A 316 9.66 -6.00 -0.71
C GLY A 316 9.39 -4.98 0.40
N ILE A 317 8.40 -4.07 0.23
CA ILE A 317 7.97 -3.16 1.31
C ILE A 317 7.33 -3.95 2.47
N PHE A 318 6.65 -5.07 2.18
CA PHE A 318 5.96 -5.85 3.20
C PHE A 318 6.99 -6.55 4.07
N SER A 319 8.01 -7.16 3.46
CA SER A 319 9.17 -7.74 4.16
C SER A 319 9.91 -6.71 4.99
N LEU A 320 10.15 -5.51 4.44
CA LEU A 320 10.78 -4.40 5.17
C LEU A 320 9.97 -4.00 6.41
N VAL A 321 8.66 -3.74 6.25
CA VAL A 321 7.81 -3.26 7.35
C VAL A 321 7.51 -4.37 8.37
N TYR A 322 7.43 -5.64 7.92
CA TYR A 322 7.33 -6.78 8.81
C TYR A 322 8.53 -6.85 9.77
N ASN A 323 9.74 -6.68 9.24
CA ASN A 323 10.99 -6.76 10.00
C ASN A 323 11.33 -5.49 10.82
N ALA A 324 10.78 -4.33 10.49
CA ALA A 324 10.96 -3.08 11.24
C ALA A 324 10.47 -3.16 12.71
N GLU A 325 10.96 -2.31 13.60
CA GLU A 325 10.39 -2.15 14.96
C GLU A 325 9.16 -1.26 14.99
N GLY A 326 9.07 -0.28 14.09
CA GLY A 326 7.93 0.62 13.99
C GLY A 326 7.99 1.46 12.72
N CYS A 327 6.98 2.32 12.54
CA CYS A 327 6.90 3.23 11.40
C CYS A 327 6.54 4.66 11.81
N VAL A 328 7.01 5.66 11.06
CA VAL A 328 6.52 7.05 11.14
C VAL A 328 6.01 7.49 9.77
N ALA A 329 4.76 7.94 9.69
CA ALA A 329 4.15 8.29 8.41
C ALA A 329 3.05 9.35 8.56
N GLY A 330 2.79 10.11 7.49
CA GLY A 330 1.50 10.79 7.33
C GLY A 330 0.37 9.82 6.94
N PRO A 331 -0.88 10.29 6.77
CA PRO A 331 -2.02 9.48 6.35
C PRO A 331 -1.82 8.96 4.92
N SER A 332 -1.17 7.80 4.83
CA SER A 332 -0.57 7.24 3.63
C SER A 332 -0.52 5.71 3.70
N PHE A 333 -0.03 5.09 2.63
CA PHE A 333 0.09 3.63 2.54
C PHE A 333 0.88 3.02 3.71
N LEU A 334 1.98 3.63 4.16
CA LEU A 334 2.84 3.06 5.20
C LEU A 334 2.10 2.91 6.54
N MET A 335 1.31 3.91 6.93
CA MET A 335 0.46 3.85 8.14
C MET A 335 -0.49 2.65 8.09
N HIS A 336 -1.20 2.50 6.97
CA HIS A 336 -2.16 1.42 6.79
C HIS A 336 -1.48 0.05 6.73
N LEU A 337 -0.30 -0.03 6.11
CA LEU A 337 0.51 -1.23 6.02
C LEU A 337 1.00 -1.68 7.40
N ALA A 338 1.50 -0.75 8.22
CA ALA A 338 1.88 -1.04 9.60
C ALA A 338 0.71 -1.66 10.39
N ALA A 339 -0.49 -1.07 10.28
CA ALA A 339 -1.68 -1.65 10.91
C ALA A 339 -1.98 -3.07 10.41
N ALA A 340 -1.88 -3.30 9.10
CA ALA A 340 -2.17 -4.58 8.44
C ALA A 340 -1.19 -5.71 8.80
N MET A 341 0.02 -5.39 9.28
CA MET A 341 1.06 -6.40 9.53
C MET A 341 0.58 -7.52 10.48
N PRO A 342 0.91 -8.78 10.16
CA PRO A 342 0.73 -9.87 11.09
C PRO A 342 1.67 -9.70 12.30
N PRO A 343 1.30 -10.25 13.48
CA PRO A 343 2.20 -10.31 14.63
C PRO A 343 3.48 -11.06 14.29
N ARG A 344 4.64 -10.58 14.77
CA ARG A 344 5.87 -11.38 14.79
C ARG A 344 5.90 -12.31 16.00
N PHE A 345 5.51 -11.78 17.16
CA PHE A 345 5.45 -12.53 18.41
C PHE A 345 4.07 -12.42 19.07
N LYS A 346 3.47 -13.55 19.45
CA LYS A 346 2.19 -13.64 20.16
C LYS A 346 1.10 -12.69 19.58
N LYS A 347 0.77 -11.62 20.29
CA LYS A 347 -0.27 -10.64 19.95
C LYS A 347 0.30 -9.26 19.55
N GLU A 348 1.61 -9.16 19.31
CA GLU A 348 2.28 -7.92 18.90
C GLU A 348 1.60 -7.32 17.66
N ARG A 349 1.50 -6.00 17.62
CA ARG A 349 1.01 -5.23 16.46
C ARG A 349 2.07 -4.23 16.09
N LYS A 350 2.31 -3.97 14.81
CA LYS A 350 3.38 -3.04 14.41
C LYS A 350 3.14 -1.64 15.01
N PRO A 351 4.05 -1.11 15.85
CA PRO A 351 4.04 0.28 16.26
C PRO A 351 4.03 1.22 15.06
N CYS A 352 3.26 2.29 15.15
CA CYS A 352 3.35 3.39 14.20
C CYS A 352 2.98 4.72 14.85
N VAL A 353 3.70 5.77 14.50
CA VAL A 353 3.36 7.16 14.79
C VAL A 353 2.85 7.81 13.50
N SER A 354 1.61 8.27 13.55
CA SER A 354 0.87 8.72 12.38
C SER A 354 0.54 10.20 12.48
N ILE A 355 1.11 11.02 11.60
CA ILE A 355 1.07 12.48 11.66
C ILE A 355 -0.02 13.00 10.72
N PHE A 356 -1.18 13.37 11.27
CA PHE A 356 -2.41 13.68 10.52
C PHE A 356 -2.62 15.16 10.23
N GLY A 357 -2.20 16.02 11.16
CA GLY A 357 -2.65 17.41 11.18
C GLY A 357 -4.17 17.51 11.28
N GLY A 358 -4.77 18.45 10.54
CA GLY A 358 -6.22 18.73 10.56
C GLY A 358 -6.96 18.44 9.26
N ARG A 359 -6.32 17.78 8.29
CA ARG A 359 -6.91 17.55 6.95
C ARG A 359 -8.04 16.51 6.98
N GLU A 360 -7.75 15.36 7.56
CA GLU A 360 -8.66 14.22 7.68
C GLU A 360 -9.14 14.15 9.14
N PRO A 361 -10.40 13.81 9.41
CA PRO A 361 -10.83 13.52 10.78
C PRO A 361 -10.13 12.25 11.25
N SER A 362 -9.47 12.27 12.42
CA SER A 362 -8.69 11.13 12.92
C SER A 362 -9.49 9.82 12.96
N ALA A 363 -10.77 9.88 13.35
CA ALA A 363 -11.67 8.73 13.40
C ALA A 363 -11.87 8.00 12.04
N TRP A 364 -11.58 8.65 10.92
CA TRP A 364 -11.68 8.08 9.57
C TRP A 364 -10.78 6.86 9.38
N SER A 365 -9.55 6.92 9.89
CA SER A 365 -8.50 5.94 9.61
C SER A 365 -7.70 5.57 10.86
N TRP A 366 -8.31 5.73 12.04
CA TRP A 366 -7.67 5.45 13.32
C TRP A 366 -7.46 3.96 13.58
N TYR A 367 -6.33 3.63 14.22
CA TYR A 367 -5.95 2.28 14.63
C TYR A 367 -5.62 2.23 16.13
N CYS A 368 -6.20 1.27 16.86
CA CYS A 368 -6.06 1.17 18.32
C CYS A 368 -4.61 1.06 18.83
N ASN A 369 -3.69 0.52 18.03
CA ASN A 369 -2.30 0.28 18.42
C ASN A 369 -1.32 1.31 17.86
N GLN A 370 -1.81 2.38 17.22
CA GLN A 370 -0.98 3.46 16.68
C GLN A 370 -1.08 4.73 17.55
N GLN A 371 -0.03 5.54 17.58
CA GLN A 371 -0.10 6.89 18.15
C GLN A 371 -0.46 7.84 17.01
N ILE A 372 -1.67 8.39 17.04
CA ILE A 372 -2.14 9.31 15.99
C ILE A 372 -2.03 10.74 16.52
N LEU A 373 -1.18 11.52 15.87
CA LEU A 373 -0.96 12.93 16.18
C LEU A 373 -1.82 13.76 15.22
N HIS A 374 -2.86 14.39 15.73
CA HIS A 374 -3.80 15.19 14.93
C HIS A 374 -4.08 16.54 15.58
N THR A 375 -4.59 17.47 14.78
CA THR A 375 -5.01 18.81 15.20
C THR A 375 -6.47 19.10 14.83
N ASN A 376 -7.27 18.05 14.57
CA ASN A 376 -8.74 18.18 14.57
C ASN A 376 -9.20 18.79 15.90
N GLY A 377 -10.04 19.83 15.85
CA GLY A 377 -10.49 20.61 17.01
C GLY A 377 -9.59 21.80 17.39
N VAL A 378 -8.37 21.91 16.85
CA VAL A 378 -7.41 22.95 17.25
C VAL A 378 -7.55 24.23 16.42
N PHE A 379 -7.87 24.11 15.13
CA PHE A 379 -8.02 25.24 14.21
C PHE A 379 -9.45 25.36 13.68
N SER A 380 -9.91 26.58 13.40
CA SER A 380 -11.26 26.86 12.92
C SER A 380 -11.64 26.12 11.63
N CYS A 381 -10.69 25.83 10.74
CA CYS A 381 -10.97 25.09 9.50
C CYS A 381 -11.18 23.58 9.72
N CYS A 382 -10.90 23.06 10.92
CA CYS A 382 -11.02 21.66 11.28
C CYS A 382 -11.55 21.51 12.71
N ASP A 383 -12.44 22.41 13.14
CA ASP A 383 -13.02 22.46 14.49
C ASP A 383 -13.96 21.28 14.79
N ASN A 384 -14.65 20.77 13.77
CA ASN A 384 -15.54 19.63 13.85
C ASN A 384 -15.32 18.66 12.66
N GLY A 385 -14.10 18.13 12.56
CA GLY A 385 -13.70 17.14 11.55
C GLY A 385 -12.42 17.53 10.80
N GLY A 386 -12.28 17.04 9.56
CA GLY A 386 -11.20 17.39 8.66
C GLY A 386 -11.55 18.53 7.71
N CYS A 387 -10.58 19.37 7.35
CA CYS A 387 -10.79 20.45 6.37
C CYS A 387 -10.83 19.95 4.90
N TRP A 388 -10.34 18.73 4.65
CA TRP A 388 -10.28 18.08 3.33
C TRP A 388 -9.59 18.87 2.21
N THR A 389 -8.82 19.92 2.55
CA THR A 389 -8.05 20.69 1.57
C THR A 389 -6.99 19.83 0.90
N ALA A 390 -6.58 20.21 -0.31
CA ALA A 390 -5.67 19.42 -1.14
C ALA A 390 -4.25 20.00 -1.14
N ARG A 391 -4.09 21.29 -1.41
CA ARG A 391 -2.76 21.91 -1.63
C ARG A 391 -2.54 23.12 -0.74
N THR A 392 -1.28 23.43 -0.42
CA THR A 392 -0.88 24.67 0.28
C THR A 392 -0.58 25.82 -0.67
N HIS A 393 -0.26 25.52 -1.92
CA HIS A 393 0.03 26.52 -2.94
C HIS A 393 -0.41 26.00 -4.32
N PRO A 394 -0.74 26.89 -5.27
CA PRO A 394 -1.03 26.50 -6.65
C PRO A 394 0.19 25.86 -7.31
N MET A 395 -0.02 24.80 -8.10
CA MET A 395 1.00 24.19 -8.95
C MET A 395 0.47 24.07 -10.38
N GLN A 396 1.35 24.23 -11.38
CA GLN A 396 0.97 24.09 -12.79
C GLN A 396 0.52 22.66 -13.13
N LYS A 397 1.18 21.64 -12.53
CA LYS A 397 0.83 20.24 -12.70
C LYS A 397 -0.50 19.91 -12.01
N ASP A 398 -1.41 19.27 -12.74
CA ASP A 398 -2.77 18.92 -12.29
C ASP A 398 -3.54 20.11 -11.68
N PRO A 399 -3.83 21.16 -12.48
CA PRO A 399 -4.35 22.44 -11.96
C PRO A 399 -5.72 22.32 -11.30
N LYS A 400 -6.47 21.24 -11.54
CA LYS A 400 -7.75 20.95 -10.87
C LYS A 400 -7.65 20.96 -9.34
N HIS A 401 -6.50 20.58 -8.78
CA HIS A 401 -6.28 20.56 -7.33
C HIS A 401 -6.03 21.95 -6.73
N ASN A 402 -5.76 22.96 -7.55
CA ASN A 402 -5.62 24.35 -7.10
C ASN A 402 -6.96 24.98 -6.68
N ARG A 403 -8.09 24.30 -6.93
CA ARG A 403 -9.43 24.75 -6.49
C ARG A 403 -9.67 24.55 -4.99
N ASN A 404 -8.87 23.72 -4.32
CA ASN A 404 -9.07 23.35 -2.92
C ASN A 404 -7.79 23.59 -2.10
N LEU A 405 -7.46 24.88 -1.93
CA LEU A 405 -6.25 25.32 -1.23
C LEU A 405 -6.47 25.45 0.28
N CYS A 406 -5.46 25.06 1.05
CA CYS A 406 -5.36 25.31 2.48
C CYS A 406 -5.33 26.82 2.72
N ARG A 407 -6.21 27.30 3.59
CA ARG A 407 -6.33 28.72 3.94
C ARG A 407 -5.51 29.11 5.18
N ASN A 408 -5.04 28.11 5.93
CA ASN A 408 -4.29 28.32 7.16
C ASN A 408 -2.89 27.73 7.03
N THR A 409 -1.99 28.54 6.48
CA THR A 409 -0.61 28.16 6.17
C THR A 409 0.37 29.06 6.89
N VAL A 410 1.55 28.53 7.20
CA VAL A 410 2.69 29.30 7.71
C VAL A 410 3.86 29.23 6.72
N LYS A 411 4.73 30.24 6.78
CA LYS A 411 5.94 30.34 5.95
C LYS A 411 7.15 29.93 6.78
N ILE A 412 7.93 28.98 6.27
CA ILE A 412 9.16 28.54 6.92
C ILE A 412 10.22 28.32 5.84
N ASP A 413 11.29 29.13 5.84
CA ASP A 413 12.37 29.14 4.83
C ASP A 413 11.83 29.06 3.39
N ASP A 414 11.01 30.04 3.02
CA ASP A 414 10.31 30.17 1.72
C ASP A 414 9.28 29.07 1.39
N ARG A 415 9.16 28.02 2.21
CA ARG A 415 8.15 26.97 2.05
C ARG A 415 6.81 27.38 2.64
N THR A 416 5.74 26.89 2.03
CA THR A 416 4.36 27.10 2.52
C THR A 416 3.84 25.80 3.09
N VAL A 417 3.81 25.70 4.41
CA VAL A 417 3.37 24.52 5.16
C VAL A 417 2.03 24.78 5.83
N GLN A 418 1.32 23.72 6.22
CA GLN A 418 0.01 23.83 6.86
C GLN A 418 0.21 24.12 8.34
N ALA A 419 -0.46 25.14 8.88
CA ALA A 419 -0.38 25.44 10.32
C ALA A 419 -0.76 24.23 11.19
N CYS A 420 -1.71 23.41 10.70
CA CYS A 420 -2.18 22.21 11.39
C CYS A 420 -1.18 21.05 11.42
N MET A 421 -0.26 20.99 10.45
CA MET A 421 0.85 20.03 10.44
C MET A 421 2.04 20.55 11.23
N GLU A 422 2.35 21.85 11.10
CA GLU A 422 3.43 22.51 11.83
C GLU A 422 3.21 22.48 13.35
N ALA A 423 1.96 22.58 13.80
CA ALA A 423 1.63 22.49 15.22
C ALA A 423 1.94 21.11 15.85
N ILE A 424 2.22 20.09 15.04
CA ILE A 424 2.73 18.80 15.53
C ILE A 424 4.26 18.90 15.49
N THR A 425 4.86 19.02 16.67
CA THR A 425 6.30 19.25 16.81
C THR A 425 7.10 17.95 16.71
N PRO A 426 8.41 18.04 16.44
CA PRO A 426 9.31 16.88 16.52
C PRO A 426 9.29 16.22 17.90
N THR A 427 9.15 17.01 18.96
CA THR A 427 9.01 16.52 20.34
C THR A 427 7.76 15.65 20.51
N ASP A 428 6.62 16.01 19.91
CA ASP A 428 5.41 15.18 19.96
C ASP A 428 5.63 13.81 19.31
N VAL A 429 6.35 13.79 18.18
CA VAL A 429 6.71 12.54 17.48
C VAL A 429 7.68 11.71 18.30
N ILE A 430 8.71 12.34 18.88
CA ILE A 430 9.69 11.69 19.77
C ILE A 430 8.98 11.05 20.96
N MET A 431 8.12 11.80 21.65
CA MET A 431 7.37 11.29 22.80
C MET A 431 6.45 10.13 22.40
N ALA A 432 5.84 10.20 21.21
CA ALA A 432 5.00 9.12 20.69
C ALA A 432 5.80 7.84 20.38
N ILE A 433 7.03 7.96 19.88
CA ILE A 433 7.96 6.84 19.71
C ILE A 433 8.38 6.28 21.07
N ASP A 434 8.88 7.13 21.97
CA ASP A 434 9.34 6.76 23.31
C ASP A 434 8.24 6.08 24.12
N LYS A 435 6.97 6.46 23.93
CA LYS A 435 5.83 5.84 24.60
C LYS A 435 5.74 4.33 24.35
N TYR A 436 6.05 3.84 23.14
CA TYR A 436 6.08 2.40 22.87
C TYR A 436 7.13 1.68 23.70
N TYR A 437 8.30 2.30 23.87
CA TYR A 437 9.43 1.73 24.59
C TYR A 437 9.38 1.94 26.11
N SER A 438 8.58 2.91 26.58
CA SER A 438 8.30 3.13 28.00
C SER A 438 7.33 2.11 28.59
N GLY A 439 6.57 1.42 27.74
CA GLY A 439 5.67 0.34 28.13
C GLY A 439 6.38 -1.00 28.34
N ASP A 440 5.59 -2.05 28.55
CA ASP A 440 6.07 -3.43 28.77
C ASP A 440 6.05 -4.30 27.50
N LEU A 441 5.43 -3.80 26.42
CA LEU A 441 5.27 -4.53 25.16
C LEU A 441 6.50 -4.45 24.24
N TYR A 442 7.19 -3.30 24.19
CA TYR A 442 8.38 -3.09 23.34
C TYR A 442 9.56 -2.68 24.21
N LYS A 443 10.76 -3.13 23.85
CA LYS A 443 11.99 -2.80 24.56
C LYS A 443 13.01 -2.24 23.60
N LEU A 444 13.52 -1.05 23.92
CA LEU A 444 14.66 -0.48 23.24
C LEU A 444 15.91 -1.21 23.76
N GLU A 445 16.41 -2.18 23.00
CA GLU A 445 17.75 -2.69 23.26
C GLU A 445 18.75 -1.61 22.83
N LYS A 446 19.80 -1.39 23.63
CA LYS A 446 20.91 -0.56 23.17
C LYS A 446 21.44 -1.19 21.89
N ILE A 447 21.37 -0.47 20.76
CA ILE A 447 22.02 -0.89 19.53
C ILE A 447 23.50 -1.06 19.90
N PRO A 448 24.08 -2.28 19.83
CA PRO A 448 25.51 -2.42 19.93
C PRO A 448 26.08 -1.54 18.83
N VAL A 449 26.97 -0.60 19.14
CA VAL A 449 27.72 0.12 18.13
C VAL A 449 28.48 -0.94 17.33
N GLN A 450 27.88 -1.40 16.25
CA GLN A 450 28.52 -2.33 15.36
C GLN A 450 29.60 -1.53 14.67
N LYS A 451 30.85 -1.78 15.08
CA LYS A 451 31.98 -1.57 14.19
C LYS A 451 31.59 -2.20 12.85
N PRO A 452 31.87 -1.52 11.71
CA PRO A 452 31.45 -1.98 10.40
C PRO A 452 31.67 -3.48 10.30
N ILE A 453 30.59 -4.21 10.01
CA ILE A 453 30.67 -5.65 9.80
C ILE A 453 31.71 -5.85 8.69
N GLN A 454 32.89 -6.35 9.06
CA GLN A 454 33.70 -7.05 8.11
C GLN A 454 32.86 -8.23 7.69
N VAL A 455 32.34 -8.17 6.47
CA VAL A 455 31.73 -9.31 5.80
C VAL A 455 32.68 -10.47 6.05
N LYS A 456 32.26 -11.43 6.88
CA LYS A 456 32.98 -12.69 7.00
C LYS A 456 32.86 -13.30 5.62
N ASN A 457 33.93 -13.12 4.83
CA ASN A 457 34.04 -13.76 3.54
C ASN A 457 33.80 -15.24 3.78
N ALA A 458 32.64 -15.75 3.35
CA ALA A 458 32.56 -17.14 2.96
C ALA A 458 33.43 -17.25 1.71
N ILE A 459 34.74 -17.31 1.93
CA ILE A 459 35.69 -17.76 0.92
C ILE A 459 35.42 -19.26 0.85
N GLU A 460 34.42 -19.66 0.09
CA GLU A 460 34.51 -20.97 -0.54
C GLU A 460 35.77 -20.96 -1.40
N ASN A 461 36.55 -22.03 -1.27
CA ASN A 461 37.92 -22.20 -1.72
C ASN A 461 38.12 -21.94 -3.23
N ILE A 462 38.10 -20.68 -3.64
CA ILE A 462 38.65 -20.26 -4.92
C ILE A 462 40.12 -19.93 -4.65
N GLN A 463 41.02 -20.79 -5.10
CA GLN A 463 42.45 -20.51 -5.09
C GLN A 463 42.69 -19.19 -5.81
N VAL A 464 43.07 -18.14 -5.06
CA VAL A 464 43.54 -16.88 -5.63
C VAL A 464 44.83 -17.20 -6.39
N SER A 465 44.81 -17.07 -7.72
CA SER A 465 46.03 -17.13 -8.50
C SER A 465 46.85 -15.89 -8.14
N GLY A 466 47.96 -16.09 -7.42
CA GLY A 466 48.89 -15.02 -7.03
C GLY A 466 49.69 -14.43 -8.21
N GLY A 467 49.13 -14.39 -9.41
CA GLY A 467 49.77 -13.91 -10.63
C GLY A 467 49.18 -12.59 -11.12
N LYS A 468 49.96 -11.83 -11.89
CA LYS A 468 49.48 -10.66 -12.66
C LYS A 468 48.58 -11.13 -13.81
N GLU A 469 47.36 -11.56 -13.52
CA GLU A 469 46.33 -11.92 -14.50
C GLU A 469 45.03 -11.20 -14.17
N ILE A 470 44.30 -10.75 -15.20
CA ILE A 470 43.05 -10.00 -15.04
C ILE A 470 42.09 -10.27 -16.20
N ASN A 471 40.80 -10.40 -15.87
CA ASN A 471 39.72 -10.43 -16.84
C ASN A 471 39.25 -8.99 -17.10
N LEU A 472 39.21 -8.58 -18.36
CA LEU A 472 38.61 -7.31 -18.78
C LEU A 472 37.34 -7.60 -19.55
N LEU A 473 36.26 -6.91 -19.21
CA LEU A 473 34.97 -7.02 -19.89
C LEU A 473 34.48 -5.63 -20.29
N GLY A 474 34.04 -5.46 -21.52
CA GLY A 474 33.38 -4.22 -21.93
C GLY A 474 33.02 -4.20 -23.42
N ASN A 475 32.43 -3.09 -23.86
CA ASN A 475 31.96 -2.96 -25.23
C ASN A 475 33.13 -2.80 -26.21
N LEU A 476 33.02 -3.41 -27.38
CA LEU A 476 33.94 -3.26 -28.54
C LEU A 476 33.18 -3.22 -29.88
N ASN A 477 31.84 -3.12 -29.87
CA ASN A 477 31.03 -3.18 -31.09
C ASN A 477 31.01 -1.86 -31.89
N SER A 478 31.35 -0.75 -31.24
CA SER A 478 31.43 0.59 -31.82
C SER A 478 32.88 1.11 -31.81
N SER A 479 33.13 2.35 -32.20
CA SER A 479 34.45 2.99 -32.12
C SER A 479 34.50 4.20 -31.19
N GLY A 480 33.57 4.28 -30.25
CA GLY A 480 33.43 5.36 -29.28
C GLY A 480 34.60 5.50 -28.30
N GLY A 481 34.50 6.52 -27.45
CA GLY A 481 35.54 6.82 -26.45
C GLY A 481 35.67 5.76 -25.36
N GLY A 482 34.58 5.08 -25.00
CA GLY A 482 34.60 4.01 -24.00
C GLY A 482 35.34 2.77 -24.47
N GLU A 483 35.11 2.37 -25.71
CA GLU A 483 35.78 1.24 -26.36
C GLU A 483 37.28 1.50 -26.52
N GLN A 484 37.65 2.71 -26.94
CA GLN A 484 39.06 3.13 -27.01
C GLN A 484 39.73 3.13 -25.63
N SER A 485 39.00 3.54 -24.59
CA SER A 485 39.52 3.52 -23.21
C SER A 485 39.75 2.09 -22.74
N LEU A 486 38.82 1.17 -22.99
CA LEU A 486 38.96 -0.25 -22.65
C LEU A 486 40.19 -0.88 -23.33
N VAL A 487 40.40 -0.63 -24.62
CA VAL A 487 41.59 -1.12 -25.36
C VAL A 487 42.87 -0.50 -24.80
N THR A 488 42.83 0.79 -24.44
CA THR A 488 43.98 1.48 -23.84
C THR A 488 44.35 0.85 -22.49
N ILE A 489 43.37 0.60 -21.62
CA ILE A 489 43.58 -0.04 -20.31
C ILE A 489 44.18 -1.43 -20.51
N ALA A 490 43.66 -2.23 -21.44
CA ALA A 490 44.20 -3.55 -21.76
C ALA A 490 45.67 -3.48 -22.21
N GLY A 491 46.02 -2.52 -23.08
CA GLY A 491 47.39 -2.31 -23.54
C GLY A 491 48.35 -1.87 -22.44
N MET A 492 47.91 -0.98 -21.53
CA MET A 492 48.69 -0.52 -20.39
C MET A 492 48.99 -1.67 -19.42
N LEU A 493 47.97 -2.47 -19.07
CA LEU A 493 48.14 -3.63 -18.19
C LEU A 493 49.11 -4.67 -18.79
N ARG A 494 48.99 -4.96 -20.10
CA ARG A 494 49.93 -5.85 -20.80
C ARG A 494 51.36 -5.32 -20.75
N LYS A 495 51.56 -4.01 -20.96
CA LYS A 495 52.87 -3.36 -20.87
C LYS A 495 53.47 -3.46 -19.47
N ASP A 496 52.64 -3.44 -18.43
CA ASP A 496 53.03 -3.60 -17.03
C ASP A 496 53.19 -5.08 -16.60
N GLY A 497 53.16 -6.00 -17.57
CA GLY A 497 53.41 -7.43 -17.38
C GLY A 497 52.21 -8.23 -16.89
N TRP A 498 50.99 -7.70 -17.05
CA TRP A 498 49.76 -8.45 -16.77
C TRP A 498 49.35 -9.30 -17.97
N LYS A 499 48.91 -10.53 -17.69
CA LYS A 499 48.12 -11.33 -18.63
C LYS A 499 46.69 -10.79 -18.62
N VAL A 500 46.23 -10.30 -19.77
CA VAL A 500 44.91 -9.66 -19.92
C VAL A 500 43.99 -10.52 -20.77
N ASN A 501 42.96 -11.09 -20.14
CA ASN A 501 41.88 -11.80 -20.82
C ASN A 501 40.78 -10.79 -21.19
N LEU A 502 40.87 -10.19 -22.37
CA LEU A 502 39.92 -9.16 -22.82
C LEU A 502 38.71 -9.80 -23.52
N TYR A 503 37.56 -9.78 -22.86
CA TYR A 503 36.30 -10.32 -23.37
C TYR A 503 35.43 -9.21 -23.98
N PRO A 504 35.02 -9.34 -25.25
CA PRO A 504 34.09 -8.40 -25.85
C PRO A 504 32.67 -8.57 -25.28
N TRP A 505 31.91 -7.50 -25.22
CA TRP A 505 30.50 -7.57 -24.84
C TRP A 505 29.65 -8.35 -25.86
N SER A 506 29.90 -8.12 -27.15
CA SER A 506 29.19 -8.75 -28.27
C SER A 506 30.13 -8.89 -29.48
N THR A 507 29.87 -8.19 -30.58
CA THR A 507 30.75 -8.14 -31.74
C THR A 507 31.95 -7.20 -31.52
N VAL A 508 32.99 -7.37 -32.34
CA VAL A 508 34.18 -6.50 -32.36
C VAL A 508 34.17 -5.66 -33.63
N ASN A 509 34.29 -4.35 -33.47
CA ASN A 509 34.37 -3.41 -34.58
C ASN A 509 35.66 -3.58 -35.38
N ASP A 510 35.62 -3.35 -36.70
CA ASP A 510 36.79 -3.45 -37.59
C ASP A 510 37.98 -2.62 -37.12
N ARG A 511 37.73 -1.48 -36.45
CA ARG A 511 38.79 -0.64 -35.88
C ARG A 511 39.63 -1.34 -34.82
N PHE A 512 39.08 -2.36 -34.16
CA PHE A 512 39.73 -3.13 -33.10
C PHE A 512 40.07 -4.55 -33.52
N ARG A 513 40.04 -4.86 -34.82
CA ARG A 513 40.33 -6.21 -35.35
C ARG A 513 41.71 -6.75 -34.97
N ASP A 514 42.69 -5.86 -34.78
CA ASP A 514 44.07 -6.21 -34.44
C ASP A 514 44.29 -6.25 -32.92
N VAL A 515 43.25 -6.00 -32.12
CA VAL A 515 43.29 -6.11 -30.66
C VAL A 515 43.10 -7.57 -30.27
N GLU A 516 44.04 -8.12 -29.50
CA GLU A 516 43.91 -9.46 -28.92
C GLU A 516 42.74 -9.52 -27.94
N VAL A 517 41.70 -10.27 -28.31
CA VAL A 517 40.48 -10.51 -27.54
C VAL A 517 40.22 -12.01 -27.39
N MET A 518 39.49 -12.38 -26.35
CA MET A 518 39.02 -13.74 -26.13
C MET A 518 37.91 -14.09 -27.14
N PRO A 519 37.79 -15.37 -27.57
CA PRO A 519 36.86 -15.77 -28.63
C PRO A 519 35.37 -15.81 -28.20
N ARG A 520 35.08 -15.67 -26.91
CA ARG A 520 33.71 -15.70 -26.36
C ARG A 520 33.30 -14.30 -25.92
N SER A 521 32.09 -13.89 -26.30
CA SER A 521 31.50 -12.62 -25.85
C SER A 521 30.56 -12.81 -24.66
N PHE A 522 30.24 -11.73 -23.95
CA PHE A 522 29.22 -11.74 -22.89
C PHE A 522 27.87 -12.26 -23.39
N LYS A 523 27.42 -11.77 -24.56
CA LYS A 523 26.13 -12.15 -25.16
C LYS A 523 26.07 -13.59 -25.67
N ASP A 524 27.21 -14.26 -25.86
CA ASP A 524 27.27 -15.67 -26.26
C ASP A 524 27.36 -16.65 -25.08
N GLY A 525 27.09 -16.18 -23.85
CA GLY A 525 27.15 -17.00 -22.64
C GLY A 525 28.56 -17.09 -22.05
N LEU A 526 29.14 -15.93 -21.70
CA LEU A 526 30.51 -15.84 -21.15
C LEU A 526 30.70 -16.55 -19.81
N GLY A 527 29.65 -16.68 -19.00
CA GLY A 527 29.72 -17.17 -17.62
C GLY A 527 30.63 -18.38 -17.41
N SER A 528 30.39 -19.49 -18.12
CA SER A 528 31.21 -20.70 -18.01
C SER A 528 32.62 -20.60 -18.62
N SER A 529 32.90 -19.58 -19.42
CA SER A 529 34.11 -19.42 -20.24
C SER A 529 35.06 -18.34 -19.71
N ILE A 530 34.66 -17.57 -18.69
CA ILE A 530 35.56 -16.61 -18.04
C ILE A 530 36.59 -17.36 -17.20
N VAL A 531 37.85 -16.90 -17.20
CA VAL A 531 38.89 -17.50 -16.34
C VAL A 531 38.50 -17.31 -14.87
N PRO A 532 38.25 -18.40 -14.11
CA PRO A 532 37.77 -18.30 -12.73
C PRO A 532 38.91 -17.90 -11.77
N GLY A 533 38.56 -17.28 -10.64
CA GLY A 533 39.50 -16.90 -9.58
C GLY A 533 40.39 -15.69 -9.87
N VAL A 534 40.21 -15.08 -11.04
CA VAL A 534 40.94 -13.88 -11.48
C VAL A 534 40.08 -12.62 -11.25
N PRO A 535 40.67 -11.45 -10.93
CA PRO A 535 39.92 -10.19 -10.82
C PRO A 535 39.24 -9.80 -12.13
N LEU A 536 38.07 -9.17 -12.03
CA LEU A 536 37.33 -8.64 -13.17
C LEU A 536 37.35 -7.11 -13.15
N LEU A 537 37.81 -6.50 -14.25
CA LEU A 537 37.55 -5.10 -14.57
C LEU A 537 36.43 -5.05 -15.61
N PHE A 538 35.24 -4.63 -15.17
CA PHE A 538 34.11 -4.36 -16.05
C PHE A 538 34.08 -2.87 -16.41
N TYR A 539 34.40 -2.54 -17.66
CA TYR A 539 34.28 -1.18 -18.16
C TYR A 539 32.84 -0.94 -18.65
N ALA A 540 32.02 -0.46 -17.73
CA ALA A 540 30.61 -0.17 -17.89
C ALA A 540 30.39 1.06 -18.78
N ASN A 541 29.97 0.79 -20.01
CA ASN A 541 29.40 1.76 -20.93
C ASN A 541 27.87 1.64 -20.91
N ASP A 542 27.21 1.63 -22.06
CA ASP A 542 25.80 1.25 -22.23
C ASP A 542 25.48 -0.18 -21.71
N CYS A 543 26.46 -1.06 -21.66
CA CYS A 543 26.36 -2.44 -21.16
C CYS A 543 25.92 -2.59 -19.70
N VAL A 544 25.98 -1.52 -18.89
CA VAL A 544 25.67 -1.56 -17.45
C VAL A 544 24.26 -2.06 -17.15
N TRP A 545 23.30 -1.76 -18.03
CA TRP A 545 21.89 -2.13 -17.87
C TRP A 545 21.65 -3.64 -17.97
N ASP A 546 22.39 -4.29 -18.87
CA ASP A 546 22.30 -5.72 -19.11
C ASP A 546 23.17 -6.51 -18.12
N PHE A 547 24.31 -5.94 -17.72
CA PHE A 547 25.19 -6.55 -16.73
C PHE A 547 24.47 -6.85 -15.41
N VAL A 548 23.63 -5.94 -14.93
CA VAL A 548 22.88 -6.15 -13.68
C VAL A 548 21.87 -7.31 -13.79
N LYS A 549 21.42 -7.65 -15.00
CA LYS A 549 20.45 -8.72 -15.24
C LYS A 549 21.12 -10.08 -15.42
N GLU A 550 22.26 -10.12 -16.12
CA GLU A 550 22.86 -11.36 -16.63
C GLU A 550 24.27 -11.62 -16.08
N GLY A 551 24.87 -10.66 -15.37
CA GLY A 551 26.28 -10.68 -14.98
C GLY A 551 26.62 -11.48 -13.72
N GLN A 552 25.63 -12.06 -13.03
CA GLN A 552 25.85 -12.71 -11.73
C GLN A 552 26.85 -13.87 -11.81
N ASP A 553 26.72 -14.79 -12.79
CA ASP A 553 27.65 -15.93 -12.95
C ASP A 553 29.10 -15.47 -13.22
N VAL A 554 29.26 -14.37 -13.99
CA VAL A 554 30.58 -13.79 -14.28
C VAL A 554 31.24 -13.26 -13.00
N VAL A 555 30.47 -12.59 -12.15
CA VAL A 555 30.95 -12.09 -10.85
C VAL A 555 31.20 -13.23 -9.87
N ASP A 556 30.34 -14.24 -9.83
CA ASP A 556 30.47 -15.40 -8.95
C ASP A 556 31.74 -16.21 -9.25
N ARG A 557 32.22 -16.20 -10.49
CA ARG A 557 33.50 -16.84 -10.88
C ARG A 557 34.73 -15.95 -10.71
N SER A 558 34.55 -14.64 -10.60
CA SER A 558 35.65 -13.69 -10.41
C SER A 558 36.09 -13.63 -8.94
N SER A 559 37.37 -13.35 -8.66
CA SER A 559 37.84 -13.18 -7.27
C SER A 559 37.48 -11.83 -6.66
N SER A 560 37.40 -10.80 -7.50
CA SER A 560 36.96 -9.44 -7.16
C SER A 560 36.48 -8.71 -8.41
N VAL A 561 35.75 -7.61 -8.24
CA VAL A 561 35.20 -6.82 -9.34
C VAL A 561 35.55 -5.34 -9.13
N ILE A 562 36.01 -4.71 -10.20
CA ILE A 562 36.10 -3.26 -10.34
C ILE A 562 35.23 -2.84 -11.51
N VAL A 563 34.46 -1.77 -11.34
CA VAL A 563 33.62 -1.23 -12.41
C VAL A 563 34.08 0.18 -12.80
N GLY A 564 34.41 0.37 -14.07
CA GLY A 564 34.65 1.70 -14.63
C GLY A 564 33.36 2.22 -15.27
N ILE A 565 32.85 3.38 -14.85
CA ILE A 565 31.62 4.00 -15.37
C ILE A 565 32.00 5.22 -16.20
N ASN A 566 31.63 5.15 -17.48
CA ASN A 566 31.80 6.26 -18.42
C ASN A 566 30.73 7.35 -18.22
N TYR A 567 29.47 7.05 -18.55
CA TYR A 567 28.43 8.08 -18.60
C TYR A 567 27.12 7.73 -17.88
N ALA A 568 26.86 6.46 -17.54
CA ALA A 568 25.60 6.04 -16.91
C ALA A 568 25.82 4.99 -15.81
N ASN A 569 25.17 5.18 -14.66
CA ASN A 569 25.21 4.22 -13.55
C ASN A 569 24.32 3.00 -13.77
N GLY A 570 23.32 3.11 -14.64
CA GLY A 570 22.36 2.03 -14.83
C GLY A 570 21.58 1.70 -13.55
N SER A 571 21.17 0.43 -13.46
CA SER A 571 20.64 -0.16 -12.23
C SER A 571 21.73 -0.67 -11.28
N LEU A 572 23.01 -0.42 -11.59
CA LEU A 572 24.15 -0.96 -10.84
C LEU A 572 24.16 -0.55 -9.36
N PRO A 573 23.88 0.72 -8.97
CA PRO A 573 23.83 1.11 -7.56
C PRO A 573 22.81 0.30 -6.74
N LYS A 574 21.79 -0.26 -7.40
CA LYS A 574 20.68 -0.99 -6.78
C LYS A 574 20.79 -2.52 -6.94
N ALA A 575 21.92 -3.01 -7.45
CA ALA A 575 22.15 -4.42 -7.74
C ALA A 575 22.41 -5.23 -6.46
N GLU A 576 21.35 -5.78 -5.87
CA GLU A 576 21.40 -6.48 -4.59
C GLU A 576 22.29 -7.72 -4.59
N TRP A 577 22.25 -8.54 -5.66
CA TRP A 577 23.11 -9.72 -5.77
C TRP A 577 24.60 -9.33 -5.80
N LEU A 578 24.93 -8.20 -6.44
CA LEU A 578 26.29 -7.70 -6.52
C LEU A 578 26.76 -7.16 -5.17
N ALA A 579 25.90 -6.44 -4.44
CA ALA A 579 26.18 -6.02 -3.07
C ALA A 579 26.42 -7.22 -2.13
N LYS A 580 25.52 -8.22 -2.18
CA LYS A 580 25.62 -9.47 -1.40
C LYS A 580 26.88 -10.28 -1.70
N SER A 581 27.37 -10.26 -2.94
CA SER A 581 28.61 -10.96 -3.30
C SER A 581 29.83 -10.46 -2.51
N GLY A 582 29.83 -9.20 -2.06
CA GLY A 582 30.99 -8.54 -1.45
C GLY A 582 32.21 -8.40 -2.38
N LYS A 583 32.06 -8.71 -3.68
CA LYS A 583 33.16 -8.74 -4.64
C LYS A 583 33.44 -7.39 -5.29
N LEU A 584 32.48 -6.47 -5.34
CA LEU A 584 32.70 -5.12 -5.89
C LEU A 584 33.60 -4.28 -4.97
N LYS A 585 34.86 -4.11 -5.35
CA LYS A 585 35.88 -3.42 -4.53
C LYS A 585 35.98 -1.94 -4.85
N ALA A 586 35.79 -1.56 -6.10
CA ALA A 586 35.84 -0.17 -6.52
C ALA A 586 34.88 0.13 -7.68
N VAL A 587 34.37 1.37 -7.69
CA VAL A 587 33.71 1.99 -8.85
C VAL A 587 34.46 3.26 -9.21
N ILE A 588 34.93 3.35 -10.45
CA ILE A 588 35.70 4.46 -10.98
C ILE A 588 34.81 5.22 -11.96
N PHE A 589 34.60 6.51 -11.75
CA PHE A 589 33.73 7.36 -12.58
C PHE A 589 34.56 8.31 -13.43
N GLN A 590 34.12 8.59 -14.66
CA GLN A 590 34.74 9.65 -15.46
C GLN A 590 34.38 11.07 -14.98
N ASN A 591 33.31 11.23 -14.21
CA ASN A 591 32.91 12.53 -13.69
C ASN A 591 32.28 12.44 -12.29
N GLU A 592 32.36 13.54 -11.55
CA GLU A 592 31.85 13.62 -10.17
C GLU A 592 30.33 13.53 -10.12
N GLU A 593 29.61 14.01 -11.14
CA GLU A 593 28.14 13.91 -11.19
C GLU A 593 27.68 12.46 -11.10
N LYS A 594 28.26 11.55 -11.89
CA LYS A 594 27.90 10.13 -11.87
C LYS A 594 28.31 9.43 -10.58
N LYS A 595 29.44 9.82 -9.98
CA LYS A 595 29.79 9.35 -8.64
C LYS A 595 28.75 9.76 -7.61
N GLN A 596 28.30 11.02 -7.63
CA GLN A 596 27.28 11.50 -6.70
C GLN A 596 25.93 10.85 -6.95
N GLU A 597 25.54 10.62 -8.21
CA GLU A 597 24.36 9.81 -8.55
C GLU A 597 24.48 8.37 -8.02
N PHE A 598 25.66 7.75 -8.12
CA PHE A 598 25.86 6.39 -7.64
C PHE A 598 25.77 6.33 -6.12
N ILE A 599 26.49 7.22 -5.42
CA ILE A 599 26.44 7.33 -3.95
C ILE A 599 25.03 7.63 -3.47
N ARG A 600 24.27 8.45 -4.21
CA ARG A 600 22.86 8.72 -3.92
C ARG A 600 22.00 7.46 -4.02
N ASP A 601 22.25 6.63 -5.04
CA ASP A 601 21.36 5.51 -5.39
C ASP A 601 21.86 4.16 -4.85
N GLU A 602 23.01 4.11 -4.17
CA GLU A 602 23.66 2.87 -3.77
C GLU A 602 22.94 2.15 -2.63
N ILE A 603 22.83 0.82 -2.76
CA ILE A 603 22.21 -0.04 -1.76
C ILE A 603 23.19 -1.16 -1.44
N GLY A 604 23.76 -1.14 -0.23
CA GLY A 604 24.67 -2.19 0.27
C GLY A 604 26.14 -2.08 -0.16
N PHE A 605 26.57 -0.96 -0.76
CA PHE A 605 27.95 -0.74 -1.24
C PHE A 605 28.82 0.14 -0.32
N ASN A 606 28.54 0.15 0.99
CA ASN A 606 29.24 1.02 1.96
C ASN A 606 30.77 0.78 2.01
N GLY A 607 31.22 -0.44 1.73
CA GLY A 607 32.65 -0.81 1.71
C GLY A 607 33.35 -0.65 0.35
N THR A 608 32.62 -0.25 -0.69
CA THR A 608 33.16 -0.10 -2.05
C THR A 608 33.83 1.26 -2.20
N LYS A 609 35.08 1.29 -2.70
CA LYS A 609 35.79 2.55 -2.98
C LYS A 609 35.15 3.26 -4.18
N LYS A 610 34.92 4.58 -4.08
CA LYS A 610 34.41 5.41 -5.19
C LYS A 610 35.44 6.48 -5.56
N GLY A 611 35.94 6.44 -6.79
CA GLY A 611 36.95 7.38 -7.30
C GLY A 611 36.51 8.08 -8.59
N VAL A 612 36.99 9.30 -8.84
CA VAL A 612 36.78 10.01 -10.11
C VAL A 612 38.10 10.12 -10.85
N GLU A 613 38.07 9.83 -12.14
CA GLU A 613 39.17 10.08 -13.06
C GLU A 613 39.05 11.50 -13.61
N PHE A 614 39.82 12.44 -13.06
CA PHE A 614 39.85 13.82 -13.56
C PHE A 614 40.67 13.91 -14.86
N ASN A 615 40.11 14.62 -15.84
CA ASN A 615 40.76 14.99 -17.10
C ASN A 615 42.21 15.48 -16.88
N GLY A 616 43.19 14.69 -17.33
CA GLY A 616 44.55 15.16 -17.59
C GLY A 616 45.69 14.29 -17.04
N ASP A 617 45.45 13.43 -16.06
CA ASP A 617 46.52 12.62 -15.45
C ASP A 617 46.09 11.15 -15.32
N ARG A 618 46.10 10.43 -16.46
CA ARG A 618 45.68 9.02 -16.62
C ARG A 618 46.45 8.03 -15.72
N ASN A 619 47.47 8.49 -14.98
CA ASN A 619 48.31 7.65 -14.13
C ASN A 619 47.89 7.62 -12.64
N LYS A 620 47.08 8.57 -12.15
CA LYS A 620 46.82 8.69 -10.69
C LYS A 620 45.89 7.63 -10.09
N ASN A 621 45.03 7.02 -10.90
CA ASN A 621 44.04 6.03 -10.41
C ASN A 621 44.38 4.58 -10.79
N ILE A 622 45.50 4.33 -11.47
CA ILE A 622 45.98 2.95 -11.69
C ILE A 622 46.46 2.32 -10.37
N GLN A 623 46.82 3.12 -9.36
CA GLN A 623 47.07 2.61 -8.01
C GLN A 623 45.79 2.16 -7.26
N LEU A 624 44.60 2.51 -7.77
CA LEU A 624 43.30 2.07 -7.25
C LEU A 624 42.79 0.79 -7.93
N LEU A 625 43.27 0.50 -9.15
CA LEU A 625 43.10 -0.76 -9.89
C LEU A 625 44.07 -1.82 -9.38
#